data_AF-A0A4U6D330-F1
#
_entry.id   AF-A0A4U6D330-F1
#
_cell.length_a   1.000
_cell.length_b   1.000
_cell.length_c   1.000
_cell.angle_alpha   90.00
_cell.angle_beta   90.00
_cell.angle_gamma   90.00
#
_symmetry.space_group_name_H-M   'P 1'
#
loop_
_entity.id
_entity.type
_entity.pdbx_description
1 polymer ?
#
loop_
_entity_poly.entity_id
_entity_poly.type
_entity_poly.pdbx_seq_one_letter_code
_entity_poly.pdbx_strand_id
1 'polypeptide(L)' 'MIDINPKYITNSDGEQFVLLKRHEFDALLEALDDQDDIRIYDKAKKEDDGTRFLFLDYLKNKESKKA' A
#
# COMPACT_ATOMS: atom_id res chain seq x y z
N MET A 1 12.36 -2.13 -12.22
CA MET A 1 13.43 -2.23 -11.20
C MET A 1 13.66 -0.81 -10.73
N ILE A 2 13.46 -0.53 -9.44
CA ILE A 2 13.61 0.83 -8.92
C ILE A 2 15.11 1.13 -8.91
N ASP A 3 15.53 2.15 -9.66
CA ASP A 3 16.90 2.63 -9.65
C ASP A 3 17.04 3.65 -8.53
N ILE A 4 17.71 3.26 -7.44
CA ILE A 4 17.96 4.12 -6.27
C ILE A 4 19.46 4.23 -6.01
N ASN A 5 19.90 5.45 -5.68
CA ASN A 5 21.29 5.74 -5.33
C ASN A 5 21.40 6.25 -3.88
N PRO A 6 21.17 5.39 -2.88
CA PRO A 6 21.23 5.78 -1.48
C PRO A 6 22.64 6.22 -1.07
N LYS A 7 22.70 7.23 -0.21
CA LYS A 7 23.91 7.61 0.51
C LYS A 7 23.70 7.39 2.00
N TYR A 8 24.74 6.93 2.68
CA TYR A 8 24.71 6.70 4.11
C TYR A 8 25.49 7.80 4.81
N ILE A 9 24.90 8.38 5.85
CA ILE A 9 25.56 9.35 6.72
C ILE A 9 25.47 8.85 8.16
N THR A 10 26.47 9.18 8.97
CA THR A 10 26.49 8.83 10.39
C THR A 10 26.54 10.11 11.20
N ASN A 11 25.73 10.24 12.25
CA ASN A 11 25.82 11.38 13.17
C ASN A 11 26.95 11.18 14.20
N SER A 12 27.17 12.19 15.03
CA SER A 12 28.18 12.18 16.10
C SER A 12 27.92 11.11 17.18
N ASP A 13 26.67 10.68 17.31
CA ASP A 13 26.23 9.64 18.25
C ASP A 13 26.36 8.21 17.67
N GLY A 14 26.81 8.09 16.42
CA GLY A 14 27.01 6.80 15.74
C GLY A 14 25.77 6.26 15.01
N GLU A 15 24.66 6.98 14.98
CA GLU A 15 23.44 6.59 14.27
C GLU A 15 23.61 6.76 12.76
N GLN A 16 23.18 5.75 12.00
CA GLN A 16 23.23 5.74 10.55
C GLN A 16 21.91 6.19 9.93
N PHE A 17 21.99 7.08 8.95
CA PHE A 17 20.86 7.57 8.17
C PHE A 17 21.06 7.30 6.69
N VAL A 18 19.94 7.14 5.98
CA VAL A 18 19.92 6.98 4.52
C VAL A 18 19.38 8.25 3.89
N LEU A 19 20.15 8.82 2.97
CA LEU A 19 19.77 9.98 2.18
C LEU A 19 19.42 9.52 0.76
N LEU A 20 18.21 9.83 0.35
CA LEU A 20 17.68 9.59 -0.99
C LEU A 20 17.24 10.91 -1.60
N LYS A 21 17.29 11.00 -2.93
CA LYS A 21 16.58 12.10 -3.61
C LYS A 21 15.09 11.85 -3.44
N ARG A 22 14.32 12.94 -3.40
CA ARG A 22 12.87 12.87 -3.20
C ARG A 22 12.17 11.91 -4.17
N HIS A 23 12.49 11.97 -5.46
CA HIS A 23 11.88 11.08 -6.46
C HIS A 23 12.24 9.60 -6.26
N GLU A 24 13.45 9.30 -5.75
CA GLU A 24 13.85 7.91 -5.45
C GLU A 24 13.07 7.38 -4.25
N PHE A 25 12.82 8.23 -3.25
CA PHE A 25 11.98 7.90 -2.10
C PHE A 25 10.51 7.70 -2.51
N ASP A 26 9.95 8.63 -3.30
CA ASP A 26 8.57 8.54 -3.77
C ASP A 26 8.36 7.27 -4.62
N ALA A 27 9.31 6.94 -5.51
CA ALA A 27 9.26 5.72 -6.32
C ALA A 27 9.36 4.43 -5.46
N LEU A 28 10.08 4.49 -4.34
CA LEU A 28 10.17 3.37 -3.39
C LEU A 28 8.85 3.16 -2.66
N LEU A 29 8.16 4.23 -2.28
CA LEU A 29 6.82 4.16 -1.68
C LEU A 29 5.80 3.58 -2.67
N GLU A 30 5.78 4.07 -3.91
CA GLU A 30 4.87 3.58 -4.94
C GLU A 30 5.01 2.07 -5.16
N ALA A 31 6.25 1.58 -5.25
CA ALA A 31 6.48 0.15 -5.42
C ALA A 31 6.10 -0.70 -4.19
N LEU A 32 6.16 -0.13 -2.99
CA LEU A 32 5.67 -0.80 -1.78
C LEU A 32 4.14 -0.89 -1.78
N ASP A 33 3.45 0.17 -2.23
CA ASP A 33 2.00 0.17 -2.36
C ASP A 33 1.54 -0.88 -3.39
N ASP A 34 2.21 -0.99 -4.54
CA ASP A 34 1.94 -2.03 -5.54
C ASP A 34 2.08 -3.45 -4.96
N GLN A 35 3.09 -3.68 -4.11
CA GLN A 35 3.28 -4.97 -3.42
C GLN A 35 2.16 -5.24 -2.40
N ASP A 36 1.76 -4.20 -1.68
CA ASP A 36 0.71 -4.30 -0.67
C ASP A 36 -0.66 -4.54 -1.30
N ASP A 37 -0.95 -3.95 -2.47
CA ASP A 37 -2.16 -4.22 -3.25
C ASP A 37 -2.26 -5.69 -3.66
N ILE A 38 -1.15 -6.28 -4.12
CA ILE A 38 -1.08 -7.72 -4.44
C ILE A 38 -1.36 -8.55 -3.18
N ARG A 39 -0.72 -8.22 -2.06
CA ARG A 39 -0.91 -8.92 -0.78
C ARG A 39 -2.36 -8.83 -0.31
N ILE A 40 -2.99 -7.66 -0.41
CA ILE A 40 -4.39 -7.43 -0.04
C ILE A 40 -5.31 -8.23 -0.95
N TYR A 41 -5.06 -8.23 -2.26
CA TYR A 41 -5.82 -9.02 -3.22
C TYR A 41 -5.74 -10.52 -2.91
N ASP A 42 -4.54 -11.06 -2.67
CA ASP A 42 -4.35 -12.47 -2.34
C ASP A 42 -5.05 -12.86 -1.03
N LYS A 43 -4.99 -11.97 -0.02
CA LYS A 43 -5.71 -12.15 1.22
C LYS A 43 -7.22 -12.17 1.00
N ALA A 44 -7.76 -11.18 0.29
CA ALA A 44 -9.18 -11.10 -0.02
C ALA A 44 -9.66 -12.31 -0.81
N LYS A 45 -8.87 -12.77 -1.78
CA LYS A 45 -9.16 -13.98 -2.57
C LYS A 45 -9.13 -15.25 -1.73
N LYS A 46 -8.25 -15.34 -0.73
CA LYS A 46 -8.20 -16.48 0.20
C LYS A 46 -9.39 -16.49 1.16
N GLU A 47 -9.85 -15.32 1.58
CA GLU A 47 -11.00 -15.14 2.47
C GLU A 47 -12.35 -15.14 1.72
N ASP A 48 -12.33 -15.07 0.39
CA ASP A 48 -13.52 -15.13 -0.46
C ASP A 48 -14.21 -16.50 -0.35
N ASP A 49 -15.41 -16.50 0.24
CA ASP A 49 -16.28 -17.67 0.37
C ASP A 49 -17.10 -17.94 -0.90
N GLY A 50 -16.89 -17.15 -1.96
CA GLY A 50 -17.62 -17.22 -3.22
C GLY A 50 -18.99 -16.55 -3.17
N THR A 51 -19.39 -15.97 -2.04
CA THR A 51 -20.65 -15.24 -1.93
C THR A 51 -20.59 -13.99 -2.80
N ARG A 52 -21.66 -13.76 -3.57
CA ARG A 52 -21.81 -12.58 -4.43
C ARG A 52 -23.09 -11.86 -4.03
N PHE A 53 -23.02 -10.54 -3.92
CA PHE A 53 -24.17 -9.69 -3.66
C PHE A 53 -24.43 -8.80 -4.88
N LEU A 54 -25.69 -8.53 -5.17
CA LEU A 54 -26.05 -7.62 -6.25
C LEU A 54 -25.62 -6.20 -5.86
N PHE A 55 -25.00 -5.47 -6.79
CA PHE A 55 -24.59 -4.09 -6.54
C PHE A 55 -25.76 -3.18 -6.12
N LEU A 56 -26.95 -3.44 -6.67
CA LEU A 56 -28.18 -2.73 -6.28
C LEU A 56 -28.54 -2.94 -4.81
N ASP A 57 -28.31 -4.14 -4.26
CA ASP A 57 -28.62 -4.45 -2.87
C ASP A 57 -27.61 -3.79 -1.93
N TYR A 58 -26.34 -3.69 -2.33
CA TYR A 58 -25.33 -2.90 -1.62
C TYR A 58 -25.73 -1.42 -1.54
N LEU A 59 -26.18 -0.82 -2.66
CA LEU A 59 -26.59 0.59 -2.69
C LEU A 59 -27.77 0.86 -1.75
N LYS A 60 -28.82 0.01 -1.79
CA LYS A 60 -29.97 0.11 -0.88
C LYS A 60 -29.56 0.04 0.59
N ASN A 61 -28.66 -0.88 0.93
CA ASN A 61 -28.14 -1.05 2.30
C ASN A 61 -27.26 0.12 2.76
N LYS A 62 -26.60 0.83 1.84
CA LYS A 62 -25.79 2.01 2.16
C LYS A 62 -26.64 3.25 2.45
N GLU A 63 -27.73 3.45 1.70
CA GLU A 63 -28.64 4.58 1.92
C GLU A 63 -29.45 4.43 3.21
N SER A 64 -29.90 3.21 3.51
CA SER A 64 -30.62 2.90 4.76
C SER A 64 -29.74 2.99 6.02
N LYS A 65 -28.41 2.87 5.91
CA LYS A 65 -27.46 3.10 7.02
C LYS A 65 -27.12 4.58 7.27
N LYS A 66 -27.51 5.48 6.36
CA LYS A 66 -27.29 6.92 6.49
C LYS A 66 -28.49 7.67 7.08
N ALA A 67 -29.65 7.01 7.19
CA ALA A 67 -30.86 7.50 7.84
C ALA A 67 -30.87 7.10 9.32
#